data_AF-A0A970FP54-F1
#
_entry.id   AF-A0A970FP54-F1
#
_cell.length_a   1.000
_cell.length_b   1.000
_cell.length_c   1.000
_cell.angle_alpha   90.00
_cell.angle_beta   90.00
_cell.angle_gamma   90.00
#
_symmetry.space_group_name_H-M   'P 1'
#
loop_
_entity.id
_entity.type
_entity.pdbx_description
1 polymer ?
#
loop_
_entity_poly.entity_id
_entity_poly.type
_entity_poly.pdbx_seq_one_letter_code
_entity_poly.pdbx_strand_id
1 'polypeptide(L)'
;MKQALLAEQKNEITAYTIYKKLAGMVRDTKNTSILKKMSQEEYRHYQVLKQMTQEDVKPSRMTVLFFQLICRLLGLTFAMKTLERNEDKAVVIYGEMAGQYPQLMTLVADEQSHETQLIAMIDEERLNYMGSVVLGLNDALVELSGALAGFTFAFQNARLIAVTALITGISASLSMSASEYLSTKQETGKTGPSLKAAVYTGIAYVFTVIALVLPYLILTNPFISLAVCLLIAVMIIFLFNYYMSVVQDTPFRRRFLEMAGISLGVSALSFLIGLLVKQIFGIDV
;
A
#
# COMPACT_ATOMS: atom_id res chain seq x y z
N MET A 1 -33.52 0.44 12.74
CA MET A 1 -33.03 1.43 13.73
C MET A 1 -32.27 0.75 14.88
N LYS A 2 -32.89 -0.04 15.77
CA LYS A 2 -32.17 -0.73 16.87
C LYS A 2 -31.01 -1.61 16.40
N GLN A 3 -31.17 -2.37 15.31
CA GLN A 3 -30.09 -3.19 14.74
C GLN A 3 -28.90 -2.37 14.22
N ALA A 4 -29.14 -1.17 13.69
CA ALA A 4 -28.08 -0.28 13.22
C ALA A 4 -27.29 0.28 14.41
N LEU A 5 -27.99 0.73 15.46
CA LEU A 5 -27.34 1.19 16.71
C LEU A 5 -26.53 0.08 17.41
N LEU A 6 -27.02 -1.17 17.39
CA LEU A 6 -26.25 -2.31 17.92
C LEU A 6 -25.02 -2.65 17.08
N ALA A 7 -25.11 -2.48 15.76
CA ALA A 7 -23.97 -2.66 14.87
C ALA A 7 -22.91 -1.58 15.14
N GLU A 8 -23.32 -0.32 15.25
CA GLU A 8 -22.40 0.76 15.58
C GLU A 8 -21.83 0.62 16.99
N GLN A 9 -22.65 0.27 17.99
CA GLN A 9 -22.15 -0.04 19.33
C GLN A 9 -21.07 -1.12 19.31
N LYS A 10 -21.20 -2.14 18.45
CA LYS A 10 -20.17 -3.16 18.26
C LYS A 10 -18.91 -2.61 17.58
N ASN A 11 -19.07 -1.69 16.64
CA ASN A 11 -17.96 -1.03 15.95
C ASN A 11 -17.15 -0.18 16.96
N GLU A 12 -17.80 0.70 17.73
CA GLU A 12 -17.19 1.55 18.76
C GLU A 12 -16.33 0.74 19.76
N ILE A 13 -16.90 -0.33 20.34
CA ILE A 13 -16.14 -1.16 21.31
C ILE A 13 -14.99 -1.94 20.64
N THR A 14 -15.14 -2.25 19.34
CA THR A 14 -14.10 -2.88 18.54
C THR A 14 -12.97 -1.89 18.25
N ALA A 15 -13.29 -0.66 17.82
CA ALA A 15 -12.36 0.44 17.58
C ALA A 15 -11.58 0.81 18.85
N TYR A 16 -12.27 0.96 20.00
CA TYR A 16 -11.64 1.08 21.32
C TYR A 16 -10.56 0.04 21.54
N THR A 17 -10.90 -1.23 21.30
CA THR A 17 -10.00 -2.36 21.53
C THR A 17 -8.81 -2.33 20.55
N ILE A 18 -9.05 -1.90 19.30
CA ILE A 18 -8.00 -1.72 18.29
C ILE A 18 -7.05 -0.61 18.73
N TYR A 19 -7.52 0.63 18.96
CA TYR A 19 -6.68 1.76 19.36
C TYR A 19 -5.87 1.45 20.61
N LYS A 20 -6.48 0.83 21.63
CA LYS A 20 -5.79 0.42 22.85
C LYS A 20 -4.65 -0.58 22.58
N LYS A 21 -4.84 -1.52 21.65
CA LYS A 21 -3.81 -2.48 21.26
C LYS A 21 -2.75 -1.85 20.37
N LEU A 22 -3.12 -1.00 19.42
CA LEU A 22 -2.18 -0.26 18.58
C LEU A 22 -1.28 0.64 19.43
N ALA A 23 -1.83 1.32 20.43
CA ALA A 23 -1.06 2.15 21.38
C ALA A 23 0.01 1.36 22.14
N GLY A 24 -0.16 0.04 22.35
CA GLY A 24 0.84 -0.83 22.96
C GLY A 24 1.94 -1.31 21.99
N MET A 25 1.77 -1.12 20.68
CA MET A 25 2.71 -1.57 19.65
C MET A 25 3.57 -0.44 19.08
N VAL A 26 3.11 0.81 19.20
CA VAL A 26 3.82 1.98 18.71
C VAL A 26 4.92 2.38 19.70
N ARG A 27 6.11 2.72 19.19
CA ARG A 27 7.26 3.16 20.01
C ARG A 27 7.23 4.65 20.31
N ASP A 28 6.68 5.44 19.40
CA ASP A 28 6.62 6.89 19.54
C ASP A 28 5.63 7.28 20.64
N THR A 29 6.09 8.11 21.58
CA THR A 29 5.32 8.51 22.75
C THR A 29 4.17 9.45 22.39
N LYS A 30 4.35 10.30 21.37
CA LYS A 30 3.30 11.18 20.84
C LYS A 30 2.18 10.36 20.19
N ASN A 31 2.50 9.45 19.28
CA ASN A 31 1.50 8.61 18.64
C ASN A 31 0.80 7.68 19.65
N THR A 32 1.52 7.17 20.65
CA THR A 32 0.93 6.37 21.73
C THR A 32 -0.10 7.15 22.56
N SER A 33 0.16 8.43 22.86
CA SER A 33 -0.78 9.24 23.64
C SER A 33 -2.04 9.57 22.85
N ILE A 34 -1.91 9.85 21.54
CA ILE A 34 -3.06 10.09 20.64
C ILE A 34 -3.94 8.84 20.55
N LEU A 35 -3.35 7.65 20.30
CA LEU A 35 -4.12 6.40 20.23
C LEU A 35 -4.83 6.06 21.54
N LYS A 36 -4.19 6.35 22.69
CA LYS A 36 -4.85 6.19 23.99
C LYS A 36 -6.03 7.16 24.14
N LYS A 37 -5.87 8.40 23.71
CA LYS A 37 -6.95 9.41 23.74
C LYS A 37 -8.14 8.95 22.90
N MET A 38 -7.90 8.62 21.63
CA MET A 38 -8.93 8.09 20.71
C MET A 38 -9.62 6.86 21.29
N SER A 39 -8.86 5.91 21.86
CA SER A 39 -9.48 4.76 22.52
C SER A 39 -10.49 5.15 23.62
N GLN A 40 -10.19 6.18 24.41
CA GLN A 40 -11.13 6.60 25.45
C GLN A 40 -12.34 7.33 24.87
N GLU A 41 -12.20 8.00 23.73
CA GLU A 41 -13.28 8.64 22.97
C GLU A 41 -14.25 7.57 22.45
N GLU A 42 -13.77 6.56 21.72
CA GLU A 42 -14.55 5.38 21.28
C GLU A 42 -15.29 4.67 22.42
N TYR A 43 -14.62 4.54 23.58
CA TYR A 43 -15.25 3.90 24.74
C TYR A 43 -16.41 4.74 25.30
N ARG A 44 -16.33 6.07 25.23
CA ARG A 44 -17.44 6.96 25.59
C ARG A 44 -18.57 6.85 24.58
N HIS A 45 -18.27 6.79 23.29
CA HIS A 45 -19.26 6.59 22.24
C HIS A 45 -20.01 5.27 22.42
N TYR A 46 -19.29 4.17 22.69
CA TYR A 46 -19.89 2.90 23.10
C TYR A 46 -20.83 3.04 24.30
N GLN A 47 -20.46 3.82 25.32
CA GLN A 47 -21.31 4.04 26.49
C GLN A 47 -22.58 4.81 26.17
N VAL A 48 -22.51 5.83 25.32
CA VAL A 48 -23.68 6.59 24.85
C VAL A 48 -24.63 5.66 24.09
N LEU A 49 -24.11 4.89 23.14
CA LEU A 49 -24.91 3.93 22.38
C LEU A 49 -25.50 2.84 23.28
N LYS A 50 -24.74 2.34 24.26
CA LYS A 50 -25.23 1.37 25.26
C LYS A 50 -26.39 1.92 26.08
N GLN A 51 -26.39 3.21 26.43
CA GLN A 51 -27.53 3.84 27.10
C GLN A 51 -28.77 3.91 26.19
N MET A 52 -28.60 4.00 24.87
CA MET A 52 -29.71 3.99 23.92
C MET A 52 -30.23 2.58 23.62
N THR A 53 -29.33 1.61 23.42
CA THR A 53 -29.67 0.24 23.06
C THR A 53 -30.11 -0.60 24.25
N GLN A 54 -29.68 -0.23 25.47
CA GLN A 54 -29.87 -0.97 26.71
C GLN A 54 -29.30 -2.41 26.66
N GLU A 55 -28.33 -2.66 25.80
CA GLU A 55 -27.68 -3.96 25.60
C GLU A 55 -26.15 -3.84 25.71
N ASP A 56 -25.49 -4.91 26.13
CA ASP A 56 -24.02 -4.99 26.19
C ASP A 56 -23.50 -5.83 25.03
N VAL A 57 -22.56 -5.28 24.26
CA VAL A 57 -22.02 -5.92 23.07
C VAL A 57 -20.51 -6.08 23.20
N LYS A 58 -20.02 -7.28 22.87
CA LYS A 58 -18.59 -7.61 22.92
C LYS A 58 -17.86 -7.21 21.63
N PRO A 59 -16.58 -6.81 21.70
CA PRO A 59 -15.79 -6.47 20.53
C PRO A 59 -15.55 -7.68 19.62
N SER A 60 -15.42 -7.41 18.32
CA SER A 60 -15.08 -8.43 17.33
C SER A 60 -13.61 -8.84 17.46
N ARG A 61 -13.35 -10.01 18.08
CA ARG A 61 -11.99 -10.54 18.24
C ARG A 61 -11.26 -10.73 16.92
N MET A 62 -11.98 -11.13 15.87
CA MET A 62 -11.42 -11.35 14.53
C MET A 62 -10.95 -10.04 13.91
N THR A 63 -11.79 -9.00 13.98
CA THR A 63 -11.45 -7.66 13.46
C THR A 63 -10.27 -7.06 14.21
N VAL A 64 -10.26 -7.19 15.54
CA VAL A 64 -9.12 -6.74 16.36
C VAL A 64 -7.83 -7.44 15.93
N LEU A 65 -7.84 -8.76 15.74
CA LEU A 65 -6.67 -9.51 15.31
C LEU A 65 -6.20 -9.09 13.92
N PHE A 66 -7.15 -8.87 12.99
CA PHE A 66 -6.87 -8.40 11.64
C PHE A 66 -6.15 -7.05 11.63
N PHE A 67 -6.63 -6.06 12.39
CA PHE A 67 -5.96 -4.75 12.48
C PHE A 67 -4.60 -4.81 13.18
N GLN A 68 -4.41 -5.73 14.13
CA GLN A 68 -3.09 -5.98 14.71
C GLN A 68 -2.11 -6.54 13.66
N LEU A 69 -2.56 -7.49 12.83
CA LEU A 69 -1.75 -8.06 11.76
C LEU A 69 -1.41 -7.01 10.70
N ILE A 70 -2.40 -6.26 10.23
CA ILE A 70 -2.21 -5.20 9.24
C ILE A 70 -1.29 -4.11 9.77
N CYS A 71 -1.45 -3.67 11.01
CA CYS A 71 -0.54 -2.66 11.59
C CYS A 71 0.91 -3.15 11.60
N ARG A 72 1.15 -4.45 11.83
CA ARG A 72 2.48 -5.04 11.83
C ARG A 72 3.06 -5.22 10.42
N LEU A 73 2.23 -5.58 9.44
CA LEU A 73 2.66 -5.84 8.06
C LEU A 73 2.74 -4.57 7.20
N LEU A 74 1.70 -3.73 7.26
CA LEU A 74 1.49 -2.57 6.40
C LEU A 74 1.75 -1.23 7.12
N GLY A 75 1.90 -1.24 8.45
CA GLY A 75 2.20 -0.05 9.25
C GLY A 75 0.97 0.58 9.92
N LEU A 76 1.24 1.51 10.84
CA LEU A 76 0.23 2.18 11.66
C LEU A 76 -0.74 3.00 10.79
N THR A 77 -0.20 3.85 9.91
CA THR A 77 -1.00 4.72 9.03
C THR A 77 -2.02 3.93 8.21
N PHE A 78 -1.61 2.84 7.57
CA PHE A 78 -2.51 2.02 6.77
C PHE A 78 -3.62 1.41 7.65
N ALA A 79 -3.26 0.87 8.83
CA ALA A 79 -4.22 0.29 9.75
C ALA A 79 -5.25 1.33 10.22
N MET A 80 -4.79 2.52 10.59
CA MET A 80 -5.65 3.60 11.08
C MET A 80 -6.56 4.15 9.97
N LYS A 81 -6.01 4.51 8.80
CA LYS A 81 -6.81 4.96 7.64
C LYS A 81 -7.87 3.93 7.22
N THR A 82 -7.55 2.63 7.33
CA THR A 82 -8.51 1.56 7.03
C THR A 82 -9.62 1.46 8.08
N LEU A 83 -9.33 1.78 9.34
CA LEU A 83 -10.31 1.77 10.43
C LEU A 83 -11.28 2.94 10.28
N GLU A 84 -10.76 4.16 10.17
CA GLU A 84 -11.53 5.41 10.02
C GLU A 84 -12.45 5.39 8.79
N ARG A 85 -11.98 4.81 7.68
CA ARG A 85 -12.82 4.68 6.47
C ARG A 85 -14.03 3.76 6.67
N ASN A 86 -14.03 2.90 7.68
CA ASN A 86 -15.24 2.16 8.06
C ASN A 86 -16.18 3.01 8.93
N GLU A 87 -15.65 3.98 9.69
CA GLU A 87 -16.38 4.91 10.56
C GLU A 87 -17.04 6.07 9.76
N ASP A 88 -16.54 6.41 8.57
CA ASP A 88 -17.21 7.35 7.63
C ASP A 88 -18.70 7.01 7.40
N LYS A 89 -19.04 5.71 7.41
CA LYS A 89 -20.42 5.24 7.25
C LYS A 89 -21.24 5.48 8.53
N ALA A 90 -20.62 5.38 9.69
CA ALA A 90 -21.26 5.63 10.98
C ALA A 90 -21.65 7.11 11.11
N VAL A 91 -20.80 8.04 10.65
CA VAL A 91 -21.10 9.48 10.62
C VAL A 91 -22.38 9.79 9.82
N VAL A 92 -22.56 9.15 8.67
CA VAL A 92 -23.78 9.30 7.85
C VAL A 92 -25.00 8.79 8.62
N ILE A 93 -24.89 7.60 9.24
CA ILE A 93 -25.97 7.01 10.03
C ILE A 93 -26.34 7.90 11.22
N TYR A 94 -25.34 8.44 11.93
CA TYR A 94 -25.54 9.36 13.06
C TYR A 94 -26.19 10.67 12.61
N GLY A 95 -25.78 11.22 11.46
CA GLY A 95 -26.36 12.43 10.89
C GLY A 95 -27.84 12.27 10.51
N GLU A 96 -28.22 11.13 9.91
CA GLU A 96 -29.63 10.82 9.62
C GLU A 96 -30.47 10.66 10.89
N MET A 97 -29.85 10.20 11.99
CA MET A 97 -30.52 9.94 13.27
C MET A 97 -30.47 11.12 14.26
N ALA A 98 -29.69 12.16 13.95
CA ALA A 98 -29.50 13.33 14.82
C ALA A 98 -30.79 14.08 15.15
N GLY A 99 -31.77 14.05 14.24
CA GLY A 99 -33.08 14.68 14.46
C GLY A 99 -33.88 14.07 15.62
N GLN A 100 -33.65 12.79 15.95
CA GLN A 100 -34.31 12.10 17.08
C GLN A 100 -33.42 12.05 18.33
N TYR A 101 -32.10 12.06 18.14
CA TYR A 101 -31.13 11.96 19.23
C TYR A 101 -30.05 13.04 19.08
N PRO A 102 -30.24 14.22 19.71
CA PRO A 102 -29.25 15.31 19.64
C PRO A 102 -27.86 14.90 20.15
N GLN A 103 -27.79 13.89 21.02
CA GLN A 103 -26.55 13.33 21.54
C GLN A 103 -25.66 12.69 20.46
N LEU A 104 -26.22 12.27 19.32
CA LEU A 104 -25.41 11.71 18.22
C LEU A 104 -24.60 12.80 17.49
N MET A 105 -24.99 14.07 17.59
CA MET A 105 -24.24 15.17 16.99
C MET A 105 -22.88 15.39 17.65
N THR A 106 -22.74 15.05 18.94
CA THR A 106 -21.44 15.12 19.61
C THR A 106 -20.51 14.00 19.14
N LEU A 107 -21.05 12.81 18.85
CA LEU A 107 -20.27 11.70 18.27
C LEU A 107 -19.75 12.09 16.88
N VAL A 108 -20.61 12.66 16.02
CA VAL A 108 -20.20 13.15 14.69
C VAL A 108 -19.08 14.20 14.77
N ALA A 109 -19.14 15.10 15.75
CA ALA A 109 -18.10 16.10 15.96
C ALA A 109 -16.78 15.49 16.44
N ASP A 110 -16.85 14.46 17.30
CA ASP A 110 -15.69 13.71 17.77
C ASP A 110 -15.02 12.95 16.62
N GLU A 111 -15.78 12.31 15.72
CA GLU A 111 -15.23 11.62 14.54
C GLU A 111 -14.46 12.56 13.60
N GLN A 112 -14.96 13.79 13.40
CA GLN A 112 -14.21 14.77 12.61
C GLN A 112 -12.88 15.17 13.28
N SER A 113 -12.83 15.13 14.63
CA SER A 113 -11.60 15.33 15.38
C SER A 113 -10.65 14.15 15.25
N HIS A 114 -11.16 12.91 15.22
CA HIS A 114 -10.37 11.70 14.97
C HIS A 114 -9.60 11.79 13.65
N GLU A 115 -10.27 12.15 12.56
CA GLU A 115 -9.62 12.35 11.25
C GLU A 115 -8.50 13.40 11.30
N THR A 116 -8.71 14.50 12.03
CA THR A 116 -7.69 15.55 12.20
C THR A 116 -6.49 15.06 13.02
N GLN A 117 -6.72 14.31 14.09
CA GLN A 117 -5.68 13.70 14.92
C GLN A 117 -4.88 12.67 14.12
N LEU A 118 -5.57 11.87 13.29
CA LEU A 118 -4.98 10.94 12.35
C LEU A 118 -4.02 11.64 11.39
N ILE A 119 -4.45 12.72 10.73
CA ILE A 119 -3.59 13.50 9.82
C ILE A 119 -2.32 13.99 10.54
N ALA A 120 -2.43 14.41 11.80
CA ALA A 120 -1.29 14.85 12.60
C ALA A 120 -0.33 13.71 13.02
N MET A 121 -0.79 12.46 13.02
CA MET A 121 0.04 11.26 13.20
C MET A 121 0.69 10.78 11.90
N ILE A 122 0.05 11.07 10.76
CA ILE A 122 0.43 10.61 9.40
C ILE A 122 1.72 11.27 8.89
N ASP A 123 2.18 12.36 9.50
CA ASP A 123 3.50 12.97 9.24
C ASP A 123 4.66 12.09 9.80
N GLU A 124 4.65 10.80 9.45
CA GLU A 124 5.68 9.83 9.77
C GLU A 124 6.81 9.88 8.72
N GLU A 125 8.05 9.66 9.17
CA GLU A 125 9.21 9.44 8.27
C GLU A 125 8.91 8.41 7.17
N ARG A 126 8.10 7.38 7.44
CA ARG A 126 7.79 6.33 6.47
C ARG A 126 7.02 6.84 5.25
N LEU A 127 6.15 7.82 5.43
CA LEU A 127 5.37 8.42 4.35
C LEU A 127 6.24 9.31 3.46
N ASN A 128 7.22 9.99 4.05
CA ASN A 128 8.19 10.79 3.31
C ASN A 128 9.02 9.94 2.32
N TYR A 129 9.29 8.68 2.64
CA TYR A 129 10.00 7.76 1.73
C TYR A 129 9.08 6.89 0.89
N MET A 130 7.75 7.00 1.02
CA MET A 130 6.83 6.29 0.13
C MET A 130 7.03 6.75 -1.31
N GLY A 131 7.31 8.03 -1.55
CA GLY A 131 7.65 8.54 -2.89
C GLY A 131 8.81 7.78 -3.52
N SER A 132 9.90 7.58 -2.78
CA SER A 132 11.09 6.83 -3.22
C SER A 132 10.76 5.35 -3.50
N VAL A 133 9.91 4.72 -2.68
CA VAL A 133 9.43 3.35 -2.92
C VAL A 133 8.56 3.27 -4.17
N VAL A 134 7.61 4.21 -4.35
CA VAL A 134 6.74 4.32 -5.54
C VAL A 134 7.60 4.38 -6.79
N LEU A 135 8.60 5.27 -6.77
CA LEU A 135 9.48 5.50 -7.90
C LEU A 135 10.23 4.22 -8.28
N GLY A 136 10.91 3.60 -7.30
CA GLY A 136 11.68 2.37 -7.51
C GLY A 136 10.84 1.19 -8.02
N LEU A 137 9.64 1.03 -7.50
CA LEU A 137 8.74 -0.06 -7.89
C LEU A 137 8.16 0.17 -9.30
N ASN A 138 7.72 1.39 -9.61
CA ASN A 138 7.15 1.71 -10.92
C ASN A 138 8.16 1.61 -12.05
N ASP A 139 9.37 2.14 -11.86
CA ASP A 139 10.43 2.07 -12.87
C ASP A 139 10.81 0.61 -13.14
N ALA A 140 11.03 -0.19 -12.09
CA ALA A 140 11.32 -1.61 -12.22
C ALA A 140 10.22 -2.38 -12.96
N LEU A 141 8.96 -2.10 -12.66
CA LEU A 141 7.83 -2.76 -13.31
C LEU A 141 7.75 -2.44 -14.80
N VAL A 142 7.92 -1.19 -15.19
CA VAL A 142 7.83 -0.77 -16.60
C VAL A 142 9.05 -1.25 -17.38
N GLU A 143 10.25 -0.97 -16.87
CA GLU A 143 11.52 -1.29 -17.52
C GLU A 143 11.73 -2.81 -17.65
N LEU A 144 11.58 -3.55 -16.55
CA LEU A 144 11.91 -4.97 -16.52
C LEU A 144 10.84 -5.81 -17.21
N SER A 145 9.54 -5.45 -17.12
CA SER A 145 8.50 -6.16 -17.88
C SER A 145 8.70 -6.00 -19.39
N GLY A 146 9.11 -4.79 -19.83
CA GLY A 146 9.53 -4.52 -21.21
C GLY A 146 10.72 -5.37 -21.64
N ALA A 147 11.79 -5.34 -20.86
CA ALA A 147 13.00 -6.10 -21.13
C ALA A 147 12.72 -7.61 -21.18
N LEU A 148 12.01 -8.16 -20.19
CA LEU A 148 11.64 -9.58 -20.12
C LEU A 148 10.77 -10.01 -21.30
N ALA A 149 9.83 -9.16 -21.75
CA ALA A 149 9.04 -9.42 -22.94
C ALA A 149 9.93 -9.48 -24.20
N GLY A 150 10.85 -8.54 -24.37
CA GLY A 150 11.82 -8.55 -25.48
C GLY A 150 12.76 -9.77 -25.44
N PHE A 151 13.34 -10.06 -24.28
CA PHE A 151 14.24 -11.20 -24.06
C PHE A 151 13.57 -12.54 -24.30
N THR A 152 12.29 -12.67 -23.91
CA THR A 152 11.49 -13.89 -24.15
C THR A 152 11.47 -14.26 -25.63
N PHE A 153 11.29 -13.26 -26.50
CA PHE A 153 11.23 -13.50 -27.94
C PHE A 153 12.61 -13.64 -28.58
N ALA A 154 13.56 -12.82 -28.15
CA ALA A 154 14.91 -12.84 -28.68
C ALA A 154 15.63 -14.15 -28.35
N PHE A 155 15.57 -14.61 -27.09
CA PHE A 155 16.39 -15.71 -26.60
C PHE A 155 15.66 -17.05 -26.51
N GLN A 156 14.33 -17.05 -26.29
CA GLN A 156 13.51 -18.27 -26.11
C GLN A 156 14.06 -19.30 -25.12
N ASN A 157 14.95 -18.88 -24.21
CA ASN A 157 15.60 -19.73 -23.21
C ASN A 157 15.39 -19.10 -21.83
N ALA A 158 14.52 -19.72 -21.02
CA ALA A 158 14.09 -19.17 -19.73
C ALA A 158 15.28 -18.89 -18.78
N ARG A 159 16.30 -19.75 -18.78
CA ARG A 159 17.48 -19.59 -17.92
C ARG A 159 18.37 -18.42 -18.36
N LEU A 160 18.59 -18.29 -19.67
CA LEU A 160 19.34 -17.17 -20.22
C LEU A 160 18.61 -15.84 -19.96
N ILE A 161 17.30 -15.81 -20.16
CA ILE A 161 16.45 -14.65 -19.86
C ILE A 161 16.56 -14.27 -18.37
N ALA A 162 16.45 -15.25 -17.47
CA ALA A 162 16.52 -15.00 -16.03
C ALA A 162 17.87 -14.43 -15.60
N VAL A 163 18.99 -14.99 -16.08
CA VAL A 163 20.33 -14.50 -15.73
C VAL A 163 20.55 -13.10 -16.27
N THR A 164 20.20 -12.84 -17.53
CA THR A 164 20.31 -11.50 -18.12
C THR A 164 19.45 -10.49 -17.36
N ALA A 165 18.20 -10.83 -17.05
CA ALA A 165 17.29 -9.95 -16.33
C ALA A 165 17.73 -9.68 -14.89
N LEU A 166 18.31 -10.65 -14.19
CA LEU A 166 18.87 -10.42 -12.85
C LEU A 166 20.05 -9.46 -12.90
N ILE A 167 20.98 -9.65 -13.83
CA ILE A 167 22.16 -8.78 -13.97
C ILE A 167 21.71 -7.35 -14.32
N THR A 168 20.86 -7.20 -15.34
CA THR A 168 20.34 -5.90 -15.77
C THR A 168 19.52 -5.24 -14.66
N GLY A 169 18.58 -5.98 -14.04
CA GLY A 169 17.69 -5.44 -13.01
C GLY A 169 18.42 -5.05 -11.72
N ILE A 170 19.40 -5.83 -11.26
CA ILE A 170 20.20 -5.46 -10.08
C ILE A 170 21.09 -4.25 -10.40
N SER A 171 21.68 -4.19 -11.59
CA SER A 171 22.47 -3.03 -12.02
C SER A 171 21.61 -1.76 -12.10
N ALA A 172 20.41 -1.87 -12.68
CA ALA A 172 19.45 -0.76 -12.76
C ALA A 172 19.00 -0.31 -11.37
N SER A 173 18.72 -1.24 -10.45
CA SER A 173 18.40 -0.93 -9.06
C SER A 173 19.50 -0.12 -8.36
N LEU A 174 20.76 -0.51 -8.51
CA LEU A 174 21.90 0.21 -7.94
C LEU A 174 22.02 1.62 -8.55
N SER A 175 21.86 1.73 -9.86
CA SER A 175 21.87 3.02 -10.57
C SER A 175 20.76 3.93 -10.07
N MET A 176 19.54 3.41 -9.93
CA MET A 176 18.39 4.16 -9.46
C MET A 176 18.51 4.56 -7.99
N SER A 177 19.01 3.67 -7.14
CA SER A 177 19.34 3.98 -5.74
C SER A 177 20.35 5.14 -5.65
N ALA A 178 21.39 5.12 -6.48
CA ALA A 178 22.38 6.18 -6.55
C ALA A 178 21.78 7.51 -7.07
N SER A 179 20.93 7.45 -8.10
CA SER A 179 20.21 8.62 -8.61
C SER A 179 19.31 9.25 -7.55
N GLU A 180 18.54 8.45 -6.82
CA GLU A 180 17.68 8.94 -5.73
C GLU A 180 18.51 9.59 -4.62
N TYR A 181 19.64 8.96 -4.23
CA TYR A 181 20.55 9.57 -3.26
C TYR A 181 21.00 10.97 -3.69
N LEU A 182 21.42 11.11 -4.95
CA LEU A 182 21.92 12.37 -5.48
C LEU A 182 20.80 13.42 -5.56
N SER A 183 19.61 13.05 -6.06
CA SER A 183 18.45 13.94 -6.15
C SER A 183 18.01 14.43 -4.78
N THR A 184 17.79 13.54 -3.81
CA THR A 184 17.38 13.93 -2.45
C THR A 184 18.46 14.76 -1.75
N LYS A 185 19.75 14.51 -2.03
CA LYS A 185 20.85 15.30 -1.45
C LYS A 185 20.90 16.70 -2.01
N GLN A 186 20.59 16.88 -3.29
CA GLN A 186 20.49 18.20 -3.91
C GLN A 186 19.29 18.99 -3.37
N GLU A 187 18.15 18.32 -3.16
CA GLU A 187 16.93 18.96 -2.65
C GLU A 187 17.01 19.32 -1.17
N THR A 188 17.53 18.41 -0.34
CA THR A 188 17.49 18.56 1.13
C THR A 188 18.78 19.07 1.74
N GLY A 189 19.91 18.97 1.04
CA GLY A 189 21.24 19.23 1.56
C GLY A 189 21.70 18.26 2.66
N LYS A 190 20.90 17.24 3.02
CA LYS A 190 21.14 16.36 4.17
C LYS A 190 21.47 14.93 3.71
N THR A 191 22.57 14.39 4.24
CA THR A 191 23.03 13.03 3.91
C THR A 191 22.12 11.93 4.48
N GLY A 192 21.58 12.11 5.70
CA GLY A 192 20.75 11.11 6.37
C GLY A 192 19.47 10.75 5.59
N PRO A 193 18.59 11.72 5.28
CA PRO A 193 17.38 11.48 4.49
C PRO A 193 17.68 10.92 3.09
N SER A 194 18.73 11.43 2.45
CA SER A 194 19.15 10.97 1.12
C SER A 194 19.55 9.50 1.10
N LEU A 195 20.27 9.04 2.12
CA LEU A 195 20.65 7.63 2.25
C LEU A 195 19.41 6.75 2.50
N LYS A 196 18.47 7.21 3.34
CA LYS A 196 17.22 6.49 3.58
C LYS A 196 16.42 6.34 2.28
N ALA A 197 16.19 7.43 1.53
CA ALA A 197 15.48 7.41 0.25
C ALA A 197 16.10 6.41 -0.73
N ALA A 198 17.41 6.49 -0.94
CA ALA A 198 18.16 5.58 -1.80
C ALA A 198 18.01 4.11 -1.43
N VAL A 199 18.09 3.77 -0.14
CA VAL A 199 17.94 2.39 0.34
C VAL A 199 16.51 1.90 0.12
N TYR A 200 15.49 2.72 0.39
CA TYR A 200 14.10 2.34 0.14
C TYR A 200 13.82 2.11 -1.34
N THR A 201 14.30 2.98 -2.23
CA THR A 201 14.20 2.81 -3.69
C THR A 201 14.91 1.53 -4.15
N GLY A 202 16.15 1.32 -3.69
CA GLY A 202 16.94 0.15 -4.07
C GLY A 202 16.27 -1.16 -3.66
N ILE A 203 15.82 -1.26 -2.40
CA ILE A 203 15.14 -2.46 -1.90
C ILE A 203 13.83 -2.72 -2.67
N ALA A 204 13.02 -1.68 -2.92
CA ALA A 204 11.78 -1.80 -3.67
C ALA A 204 12.02 -2.31 -5.10
N TYR A 205 13.06 -1.81 -5.75
CA TYR A 205 13.47 -2.22 -7.09
C TYR A 205 13.95 -3.68 -7.10
N VAL A 206 14.90 -4.05 -6.21
CA VAL A 206 15.42 -5.44 -6.13
C VAL A 206 14.29 -6.44 -5.86
N PHE A 207 13.39 -6.12 -4.94
CA PHE A 207 12.23 -6.96 -4.66
C PHE A 207 11.39 -7.21 -5.92
N THR A 208 11.11 -6.14 -6.68
CA THR A 208 10.36 -6.21 -7.93
C THR A 208 11.09 -7.06 -8.96
N VAL A 209 12.40 -6.88 -9.13
CA VAL A 209 13.24 -7.68 -10.03
C VAL A 209 13.14 -9.16 -9.71
N ILE A 210 13.32 -9.52 -8.44
CA ILE A 210 13.23 -10.92 -8.00
C ILE A 210 11.84 -11.47 -8.28
N ALA A 211 10.77 -10.73 -7.96
CA ALA A 211 9.39 -11.16 -8.18
C ALA A 211 9.08 -11.41 -9.66
N LEU A 212 9.55 -10.55 -10.56
CA LEU A 212 9.31 -10.66 -12.00
C LEU A 212 10.18 -11.73 -12.67
N VAL A 213 11.39 -11.98 -12.17
CA VAL A 213 12.28 -13.00 -12.73
C VAL A 213 11.96 -14.41 -12.22
N LEU A 214 11.34 -14.53 -11.03
CA LEU A 214 11.02 -15.81 -10.40
C LEU A 214 10.32 -16.83 -11.34
N PRO A 215 9.32 -16.45 -12.17
CA PRO A 215 8.70 -17.39 -13.12
C PRO A 215 9.67 -17.98 -14.16
N TYR A 216 10.72 -17.25 -14.55
CA TYR A 216 11.73 -17.73 -15.51
C TYR A 216 12.77 -18.67 -14.86
N LEU A 217 12.89 -18.63 -13.53
CA LEU A 217 13.73 -19.58 -12.78
C LEU A 217 13.01 -20.91 -12.53
N ILE A 218 11.68 -20.87 -12.37
CA ILE A 218 10.88 -22.04 -12.01
C ILE A 218 10.35 -22.77 -13.25
N LEU A 219 9.88 -22.03 -14.26
CA LEU A 219 9.20 -22.60 -15.42
C LEU A 219 10.17 -22.75 -16.60
N THR A 220 10.05 -23.86 -17.33
CA THR A 220 10.89 -24.14 -18.49
C THR A 220 10.43 -23.42 -19.76
N ASN A 221 9.11 -23.21 -19.91
CA ASN A 221 8.55 -22.56 -21.09
C ASN A 221 8.60 -21.03 -20.95
N PRO A 222 9.39 -20.32 -21.77
CA PRO A 222 9.63 -18.89 -21.62
C PRO A 222 8.37 -18.04 -21.87
N PHE A 223 7.43 -18.49 -22.72
CA PHE A 223 6.18 -17.77 -22.96
C PHE A 223 5.19 -17.91 -21.80
N ILE A 224 5.17 -19.07 -21.14
CA ILE A 224 4.39 -19.25 -19.91
C ILE A 224 5.01 -18.41 -18.78
N SER A 225 6.35 -18.39 -18.67
CA SER A 225 7.07 -17.50 -17.74
C SER A 225 6.71 -16.03 -17.96
N LEU A 226 6.63 -15.58 -19.21
CA LEU A 226 6.20 -14.23 -19.55
C LEU A 226 4.76 -13.94 -19.12
N ALA A 227 3.81 -14.84 -19.38
CA ALA A 227 2.42 -14.66 -18.98
C ALA A 227 2.29 -14.54 -17.44
N VAL A 228 2.99 -15.40 -16.69
CA VAL A 228 3.02 -15.33 -15.22
C VAL A 228 3.73 -14.07 -14.72
N CYS A 229 4.82 -13.66 -15.37
CA CYS A 229 5.53 -12.42 -15.07
C CYS A 229 4.62 -11.19 -15.23
N LEU A 230 3.88 -11.09 -16.34
CA LEU A 230 2.94 -9.99 -16.58
C LEU A 230 1.80 -9.99 -15.57
N LEU A 231 1.30 -11.17 -15.18
CA LEU A 231 0.30 -11.28 -14.11
C LEU A 231 0.85 -10.79 -12.77
N ILE A 232 2.09 -11.17 -12.42
CA ILE A 232 2.76 -10.68 -11.21
C ILE A 232 2.93 -9.16 -11.28
N ALA A 233 3.37 -8.61 -12.41
CA ALA A 233 3.50 -7.16 -12.60
C ALA A 233 2.17 -6.44 -12.34
N VAL A 234 1.07 -6.89 -12.98
CA VAL A 234 -0.27 -6.33 -12.77
C VAL A 234 -0.73 -6.46 -11.31
N MET A 235 -0.44 -7.59 -10.65
CA MET A 235 -0.76 -7.79 -9.24
C MET A 235 0.02 -6.86 -8.32
N ILE A 236 1.31 -6.63 -8.58
CA ILE A 236 2.12 -5.66 -7.84
C ILE A 236 1.56 -4.25 -8.04
N ILE A 237 1.26 -3.85 -9.28
CA ILE A 237 0.62 -2.55 -9.59
C ILE A 237 -0.70 -2.41 -8.83
N PHE A 238 -1.54 -3.45 -8.82
CA PHE A 238 -2.82 -3.46 -8.12
C PHE A 238 -2.64 -3.26 -6.60
N LEU A 239 -1.84 -4.12 -5.95
CA LEU A 239 -1.63 -4.09 -4.50
C LEU A 239 -1.03 -2.76 -4.08
N PHE A 240 -0.07 -2.27 -4.85
CA PHE A 240 0.59 -1.01 -4.58
C PHE A 240 -0.37 0.18 -4.72
N ASN A 241 -1.12 0.26 -5.82
CA ASN A 241 -2.10 1.33 -6.00
C ASN A 241 -3.19 1.29 -4.94
N TYR A 242 -3.60 0.10 -4.49
CA TYR A 242 -4.55 -0.03 -3.41
C TYR A 242 -3.96 0.51 -2.10
N TYR A 243 -2.72 0.15 -1.77
CA TYR A 243 -2.01 0.70 -0.61
C TYR A 243 -1.93 2.22 -0.65
N MET A 244 -1.53 2.79 -1.79
CA MET A 244 -1.44 4.24 -1.99
C MET A 244 -2.81 4.93 -1.93
N SER A 245 -3.88 4.27 -2.40
CA SER A 245 -5.23 4.81 -2.33
C SER A 245 -5.75 4.90 -0.90
N VAL A 246 -5.36 3.95 -0.04
CA VAL A 246 -5.74 3.97 1.39
C VAL A 246 -4.90 4.98 2.17
N VAL A 247 -3.59 5.06 1.90
CA VAL A 247 -2.68 5.89 2.70
C VAL A 247 -2.75 7.36 2.31
N GLN A 248 -2.91 7.68 1.02
CA GLN A 248 -2.88 9.05 0.49
C GLN A 248 -4.24 9.54 -0.03
N ASP A 249 -5.32 8.77 0.15
CA ASP A 249 -6.65 9.11 -0.36
C ASP A 249 -6.69 9.41 -1.88
N THR A 250 -5.80 8.74 -2.62
CA THR A 250 -5.66 8.93 -4.08
C THR A 250 -6.61 8.04 -4.87
N PRO A 251 -7.04 8.46 -6.09
CA PRO A 251 -8.02 7.70 -6.88
C PRO A 251 -7.41 6.40 -7.42
N PHE A 252 -7.73 5.27 -6.77
CA PHE A 252 -7.23 3.93 -7.10
C PHE A 252 -7.39 3.59 -8.59
N ARG A 253 -8.62 3.65 -9.11
CA ARG A 253 -8.96 3.16 -10.46
C ARG A 253 -8.15 3.88 -11.54
N ARG A 254 -8.02 5.20 -11.42
CA ARG A 254 -7.30 6.02 -12.40
C ARG A 254 -5.81 5.66 -12.42
N ARG A 255 -5.16 5.69 -11.26
CA ARG A 255 -3.73 5.39 -11.16
C ARG A 255 -3.39 3.95 -11.55
N PHE A 256 -4.23 2.99 -11.15
CA PHE A 256 -4.08 1.59 -11.55
C PHE A 256 -4.14 1.44 -13.08
N LEU A 257 -5.16 2.02 -13.73
CA LEU A 257 -5.31 1.93 -15.19
C LEU A 257 -4.18 2.65 -15.94
N GLU A 258 -3.73 3.81 -15.45
CA GLU A 258 -2.59 4.54 -16.02
C GLU A 258 -1.31 3.69 -15.95
N MET A 259 -0.95 3.16 -14.78
CA MET A 259 0.26 2.36 -14.61
C MET A 259 0.21 1.01 -15.35
N ALA A 260 -0.91 0.29 -15.25
CA ALA A 260 -1.08 -0.98 -15.95
C ALA A 260 -1.05 -0.77 -17.47
N GLY A 261 -1.68 0.30 -17.96
CA GLY A 261 -1.65 0.67 -19.38
C GLY A 261 -0.25 0.99 -19.87
N ILE A 262 0.53 1.79 -19.12
CA ILE A 262 1.92 2.11 -19.46
C ILE A 262 2.79 0.84 -19.43
N SER A 263 2.74 0.05 -18.36
CA SER A 263 3.57 -1.15 -18.21
C SER A 263 3.28 -2.20 -19.28
N LEU A 264 2.01 -2.50 -19.55
CA LEU A 264 1.61 -3.45 -20.59
C LEU A 264 1.90 -2.90 -22.00
N GLY A 265 1.69 -1.60 -22.21
CA GLY A 265 1.99 -0.93 -23.48
C GLY A 265 3.48 -0.96 -23.82
N VAL A 266 4.34 -0.61 -22.86
CA VAL A 266 5.80 -0.72 -23.00
C VAL A 266 6.20 -2.17 -23.23
N SER A 267 5.62 -3.12 -22.50
CA SER A 267 5.89 -4.55 -22.70
C SER A 267 5.55 -5.03 -24.11
N ALA A 268 4.40 -4.61 -24.66
CA ALA A 268 4.00 -4.93 -26.02
C ALA A 268 4.94 -4.29 -27.07
N LEU A 269 5.37 -3.05 -26.86
CA LEU A 269 6.33 -2.39 -27.76
C LEU A 269 7.71 -3.04 -27.70
N SER A 270 8.22 -3.33 -26.50
CA SER A 270 9.50 -4.01 -26.31
C SER A 270 9.50 -5.42 -26.89
N PHE A 271 8.38 -6.12 -26.81
CA PHE A 271 8.16 -7.39 -27.50
C PHE A 271 8.34 -7.25 -29.02
N LEU A 272 7.70 -6.24 -29.63
CA LEU A 272 7.82 -5.98 -31.07
C LEU A 272 9.26 -5.63 -31.46
N ILE A 273 9.95 -4.84 -30.64
CA ILE A 273 11.36 -4.54 -30.83
C ILE A 273 12.20 -5.82 -30.75
N GLY A 274 11.92 -6.70 -29.78
CA GLY A 274 12.60 -8.00 -29.67
C GLY A 274 12.44 -8.87 -30.92
N LEU A 275 11.24 -8.88 -31.53
CA LEU A 275 10.99 -9.54 -32.81
C LEU A 275 11.83 -8.95 -33.94
N LEU A 276 11.86 -7.62 -34.07
CA LEU A 276 12.64 -6.93 -35.11
C LEU A 276 14.14 -7.21 -34.97
N VAL A 277 14.67 -7.16 -33.74
CA VAL A 277 16.08 -7.45 -33.46
C VAL A 277 16.42 -8.89 -33.86
N LYS A 278 15.58 -9.87 -33.51
CA LYS A 278 15.79 -11.26 -33.91
C LYS A 278 15.85 -11.41 -35.43
N GLN A 279 14.94 -10.75 -36.15
CA GLN A 279 14.86 -10.83 -37.61
C GLN A 279 16.03 -10.14 -38.33
N ILE A 280 16.52 -9.01 -37.80
CA ILE A 280 17.63 -8.25 -38.40
C ILE A 280 18.98 -8.93 -38.14
N PHE A 281 19.22 -9.40 -36.91
CA PHE A 281 20.53 -9.92 -36.51
C PHE A 281 20.66 -11.43 -36.70
N GLY A 282 19.61 -12.14 -37.12
CA GLY A 282 19.65 -13.58 -37.38
C GLY A 282 20.07 -14.39 -36.15
N ILE A 283 19.68 -13.92 -34.95
CA ILE A 283 20.04 -14.60 -33.70
C ILE A 283 19.16 -15.84 -33.57
N ASP A 284 19.66 -16.96 -34.06
CA ASP A 284 19.17 -18.29 -33.70
C ASP A 284 19.89 -18.73 -32.41
N VAL A 285 19.26 -18.48 -31.26
CA VAL A 285 19.60 -19.14 -29.99
C VAL A 285 18.75 -20.39 -29.83
#